data_AF-A0A8J3FY17-F1
#
_entry.id   AF-A0A8J3FY17-F1
#
_cell.length_a   1.000
_cell.length_b   1.000
_cell.length_c   1.000
_cell.angle_alpha   90.00
_cell.angle_beta   90.00
_cell.angle_gamma   90.00
#
_symmetry.space_group_name_H-M   'P 1'
#
loop_
_entity.id
_entity.type
_entity.pdbx_description
1 polymer ?
#
loop_
_entity_poly.entity_id
_entity_poly.type
_entity_poly.pdbx_seq_one_letter_code
_entity_poly.pdbx_strand_id
1 'polypeptide(L)'
;MFYRLNDNMLTDLPPGQQQAPEAQRRQAVKILDQLSTGRIDGLCHGDVTPSNIIADEEGRLWLIDPRGMSGEVSYDVATLALKLAAHERHEANKIAVLLGKKLGLDADRIQAWIRVASAARV
;
A
#
# COMPACT_ATOMS: atom_id res chain seq x y z
N MET A 1 -8.39 -6.48 3.43
CA MET A 1 -7.33 -6.07 4.38
C MET A 1 -7.66 -6.45 5.83
N PHE A 2 -8.83 -6.09 6.35
CA PHE A 2 -9.24 -6.40 7.74
C PHE A 2 -9.16 -7.90 8.09
N TYR A 3 -9.55 -8.80 7.16
CA TYR A 3 -9.41 -10.25 7.34
C TYR A 3 -7.96 -10.70 7.56
N ARG A 4 -7.02 -10.23 6.71
CA ARG A 4 -5.59 -10.58 6.80
C ARG A 4 -4.92 -10.13 8.11
N LEU A 5 -5.40 -9.02 8.69
CA LEU A 5 -4.89 -8.52 9.97
C LEU A 5 -5.39 -9.33 11.17
N ASN A 6 -6.53 -10.00 11.06
CA ASN A 6 -7.14 -10.76 12.17
C ASN A 6 -6.99 -12.28 12.04
N ASP A 7 -6.69 -12.78 10.83
CA ASP A 7 -6.36 -14.19 10.62
C ASP A 7 -5.04 -14.53 11.35
N ASN A 8 -5.01 -15.64 12.09
CA ASN A 8 -3.80 -16.13 12.77
C ASN A 8 -3.11 -17.28 12.00
N MET A 9 -3.69 -17.69 10.88
CA MET A 9 -3.25 -18.81 10.04
C MET A 9 -3.06 -18.38 8.58
N LEU A 10 -2.64 -17.14 8.36
CA LEU A 10 -2.47 -16.57 7.03
C LEU A 10 -1.37 -17.31 6.26
N THR A 11 -1.74 -18.05 5.21
CA THR A 11 -0.83 -18.93 4.45
C THR A 11 -0.43 -18.38 3.08
N ASP A 12 -1.19 -17.43 2.54
CA ASP A 12 -0.95 -16.80 1.23
C ASP A 12 -0.03 -15.57 1.37
N LEU A 13 1.22 -15.82 1.76
CA LEU A 13 2.23 -14.80 2.00
C LEU A 13 3.17 -14.63 0.80
N PRO A 14 3.72 -13.42 0.56
CA PRO A 14 4.83 -13.25 -0.38
C PRO A 14 5.99 -14.20 -0.03
N PRO A 15 6.73 -14.72 -1.03
CA PRO A 15 7.84 -15.64 -0.79
C PRO A 15 8.83 -15.10 0.25
N GLY A 16 9.20 -15.94 1.21
CA GLY A 16 10.14 -15.58 2.28
C GLY A 16 9.57 -14.69 3.39
N GLN A 17 8.30 -14.28 3.33
CA GLN A 17 7.66 -13.56 4.42
C GLN A 17 6.95 -14.48 5.40
N GLN A 18 7.04 -14.11 6.67
CA GLN A 18 6.23 -14.67 7.75
C GLN A 18 5.12 -13.70 8.10
N GLN A 19 4.04 -14.20 8.70
CA GLN A 19 2.98 -13.35 9.22
C GLN A 19 3.54 -12.26 10.14
N ALA A 20 2.96 -11.06 10.07
CA ALA A 20 3.35 -9.99 10.98
C ALA A 20 3.01 -10.37 12.44
N PRO A 21 3.88 -10.01 13.40
CA PRO A 21 3.61 -10.21 14.82
C PRO A 21 2.25 -9.64 15.22
N GLU A 22 1.54 -10.32 16.11
CA GLU A 22 0.19 -9.96 16.53
C GLU A 22 0.08 -8.49 17.02
N ALA A 23 1.07 -8.01 17.77
CA ALA A 23 1.13 -6.63 18.22
C ALA A 23 1.17 -5.63 17.05
N GLN A 24 1.90 -5.94 15.97
CA GLN A 24 1.95 -5.12 14.77
C GLN A 24 0.60 -5.15 14.03
N ARG A 25 -0.05 -6.32 13.95
CA ARG A 25 -1.38 -6.46 13.34
C ARG A 25 -2.44 -5.68 14.13
N ARG A 26 -2.47 -5.79 15.46
CA ARG A 26 -3.38 -5.02 16.33
C ARG A 26 -3.17 -3.51 16.17
N GLN A 27 -1.93 -3.06 16.06
CA GLN A 27 -1.64 -1.65 15.79
C GLN A 27 -2.11 -1.22 14.40
N ALA A 28 -1.93 -2.06 13.38
CA ALA A 28 -2.42 -1.80 12.02
C ALA A 28 -3.95 -1.71 11.95
N VAL A 29 -4.70 -2.51 12.73
CA VAL A 29 -6.16 -2.38 12.82
C VAL A 29 -6.56 -0.99 13.33
N LYS A 30 -5.91 -0.49 14.39
CA LYS A 30 -6.19 0.86 14.91
C LYS A 30 -5.92 1.96 13.86
N ILE A 31 -4.83 1.81 13.09
CA ILE A 31 -4.50 2.75 12.01
C ILE A 31 -5.54 2.67 10.90
N LEU A 32 -6.01 1.46 10.55
CA LEU A 32 -7.05 1.25 9.56
C LEU A 32 -8.38 1.89 9.98
N ASP A 33 -8.75 1.78 11.25
CA ASP A 33 -9.94 2.45 11.79
C ASP A 33 -9.82 3.97 11.68
N GLN A 34 -8.65 4.54 11.99
CA GLN A 34 -8.38 5.97 11.83
C GLN A 34 -8.47 6.42 10.37
N LEU A 35 -7.88 5.66 9.45
CA LEU A 35 -7.94 5.93 8.01
C LEU A 35 -9.37 5.89 7.47
N SER A 36 -10.21 5.01 8.03
CA SER A 36 -11.62 4.83 7.64
C SER A 36 -12.49 6.02 8.04
N THR A 37 -12.26 6.63 9.20
CA THR A 37 -13.03 7.80 9.68
C THR A 37 -12.84 9.03 8.80
N GLY A 38 -11.68 9.17 8.15
CA GLY A 38 -11.36 10.26 7.22
C GLY A 38 -11.15 9.77 5.79
N ARG A 39 -11.90 8.76 5.35
CA ARG A 39 -11.73 8.13 4.04
C ARG A 39 -11.91 9.14 2.91
N ILE A 40 -10.98 9.14 1.97
CA ILE A 40 -11.02 9.96 0.75
C ILE A 40 -11.28 9.01 -0.41
N ASP A 41 -12.52 8.98 -0.89
CA ASP A 41 -12.87 8.14 -2.03
C ASP A 41 -12.34 8.72 -3.33
N GLY A 42 -11.68 7.86 -4.12
CA GLY A 42 -11.19 8.14 -5.44
C GLY A 42 -11.19 6.88 -6.31
N LEU A 43 -10.95 7.07 -7.60
CA LEU A 43 -10.77 5.95 -8.52
C LEU A 43 -9.39 5.36 -8.30
N CYS A 44 -9.36 4.09 -7.88
CA CYS A 44 -8.14 3.33 -7.67
C CYS A 44 -7.95 2.31 -8.78
N HIS A 45 -6.70 2.04 -9.10
CA HIS A 45 -6.32 0.95 -9.96
C HIS A 45 -6.65 -0.39 -9.30
N GLY A 46 -6.42 -0.50 -7.99
CA GLY A 46 -6.74 -1.70 -7.19
C GLY A 46 -5.79 -2.88 -7.38
N ASP A 47 -4.76 -2.72 -8.22
CA ASP A 47 -3.70 -3.71 -8.44
C ASP A 47 -2.41 -3.07 -8.95
N VAL A 48 -1.99 -1.97 -8.30
CA VAL A 48 -0.75 -1.29 -8.70
C VAL A 48 0.44 -2.17 -8.33
N THR A 49 1.15 -2.62 -9.36
CA THR A 49 2.35 -3.44 -9.27
C THR A 49 3.38 -2.89 -10.25
N PRO A 50 4.69 -3.11 -10.03
CA PRO A 50 5.70 -2.70 -11.01
C PRO A 50 5.47 -3.28 -12.41
N SER A 51 4.92 -4.49 -12.54
CA SER A 51 4.58 -5.11 -13.83
C SER A 51 3.40 -4.46 -14.55
N ASN A 52 2.56 -3.72 -13.81
CA ASN A 52 1.41 -2.99 -14.34
C ASN A 52 1.73 -1.51 -14.60
N ILE A 53 3.01 -1.14 -14.58
CA ILE A 53 3.48 0.23 -14.84
C ILE A 53 4.41 0.21 -16.04
N ILE A 54 4.10 1.03 -17.04
CA ILE A 54 4.95 1.28 -18.19
C ILE A 54 5.45 2.73 -18.10
N ALA A 55 6.76 2.92 -18.19
CA ALA A 55 7.35 4.25 -18.34
C ALA A 55 7.50 4.55 -19.84
N ASP A 56 7.06 5.72 -20.29
CA ASP A 56 7.36 6.20 -21.65
C ASP A 56 8.74 6.87 -21.72
N GLU A 57 9.12 7.30 -22.93
CA GLU A 57 10.41 7.94 -23.20
C GLU A 57 10.59 9.26 -22.41
N GLU A 58 9.51 9.93 -22.03
CA GLU A 58 9.52 11.14 -21.21
C GLU A 58 9.44 10.87 -19.69
N GLY A 59 9.40 9.59 -19.28
CA GLY A 59 9.32 9.20 -17.88
C GLY A 59 7.95 9.42 -17.23
N ARG A 60 6.88 9.55 -18.04
CA ARG A 60 5.50 9.46 -17.55
C ARG A 60 5.17 8.00 -17.29
N LEU A 61 4.42 7.76 -16.21
CA LEU A 61 4.03 6.43 -15.79
C LEU A 61 2.60 6.15 -16.28
N TRP A 62 2.45 5.11 -17.08
CA TRP A 62 1.18 4.59 -17.56
C TRP A 62 0.82 3.35 -16.75
N LEU A 63 -0.36 3.36 -16.15
CA LEU A 63 -0.89 2.21 -15.42
C LEU A 63 -1.79 1.39 -16.34
N ILE A 64 -1.60 0.07 -16.33
CA ILE A 64 -2.35 -0.89 -17.15
C ILE A 64 -2.96 -2.00 -16.29
N ASP A 65 -4.00 -2.66 -16.82
CA ASP A 65 -4.73 -3.73 -16.13
C ASP A 65 -5.40 -3.29 -14.80
N PRO A 66 -6.22 -2.22 -14.80
CA PRO A 66 -6.91 -1.78 -13.60
C PRO A 66 -8.04 -2.75 -13.24
N ARG A 67 -8.17 -3.06 -11.95
CA ARG A 67 -9.40 -3.63 -11.39
C ARG A 67 -10.52 -2.59 -11.31
N GLY A 68 -10.16 -1.30 -11.31
CA GLY A 68 -11.08 -0.18 -11.40
C GLY A 68 -12.09 -0.16 -10.25
N MET A 69 -11.64 0.25 -9.06
CA MET A 69 -12.48 0.25 -7.86
C MET A 69 -12.51 1.60 -7.17
N SER A 70 -13.64 1.92 -6.53
CA SER A 70 -13.71 3.03 -5.58
C SER A 70 -12.93 2.66 -4.33
N GLY A 71 -11.93 3.46 -3.99
CA GLY A 71 -11.03 3.23 -2.87
C GLY A 71 -10.24 4.48 -2.57
N GLU A 72 -9.04 4.30 -2.00
CA GLU A 72 -8.17 5.42 -1.69
C GLU A 72 -6.85 5.36 -2.48
N VAL A 73 -6.55 6.41 -3.24
CA VAL A 73 -5.34 6.47 -4.09
C VAL A 73 -4.05 6.32 -3.26
N SER A 74 -4.04 6.83 -2.03
CA SER A 74 -2.90 6.67 -1.10
C SER A 74 -2.59 5.20 -0.79
N TYR A 75 -3.58 4.30 -0.84
CA TYR A 75 -3.38 2.86 -0.68
C TYR A 75 -2.64 2.25 -1.87
N ASP A 76 -3.04 2.61 -3.10
CA ASP A 76 -2.36 2.16 -4.32
C ASP A 76 -0.89 2.61 -4.32
N VAL A 77 -0.63 3.86 -3.90
CA VAL A 77 0.74 4.38 -3.78
C VAL A 77 1.53 3.67 -2.69
N ALA A 78 0.91 3.37 -1.54
CA ALA A 78 1.56 2.65 -0.44
C ALA A 78 1.97 1.23 -0.82
N THR A 79 1.08 0.50 -1.51
CA THR A 79 1.37 -0.88 -1.96
C THR A 79 2.44 -0.90 -3.05
N LEU A 80 2.42 0.06 -3.98
CA LEU A 80 3.50 0.24 -4.95
C LEU A 80 4.84 0.52 -4.26
N ALA A 81 4.87 1.45 -3.31
CA ALA A 81 6.09 1.80 -2.58
C ALA A 81 6.67 0.58 -1.83
N LEU A 82 5.83 -0.24 -1.20
CA LEU A 82 6.27 -1.50 -0.57
C LEU A 82 6.88 -2.46 -1.59
N LYS A 83 6.23 -2.66 -2.74
CA LYS A 83 6.73 -3.59 -3.77
C LYS A 83 8.06 -3.13 -4.35
N LEU A 84 8.20 -1.82 -4.64
CA LEU A 84 9.46 -1.24 -5.12
C LEU A 84 10.59 -1.34 -4.08
N ALA A 85 10.26 -1.31 -2.79
CA ALA A 85 11.20 -1.43 -1.69
C ALA A 85 11.43 -2.89 -1.24
N ALA A 86 11.01 -3.91 -2.00
CA ALA A 86 11.08 -5.31 -1.58
C ALA A 86 10.46 -5.56 -0.17
N HIS A 87 9.40 -4.83 0.14
CA HIS A 87 8.68 -4.79 1.42
C HIS A 87 9.50 -4.26 2.62
N GLU A 88 10.68 -3.65 2.40
CA GLU A 88 11.41 -2.92 3.42
C GLU A 88 10.73 -1.59 3.74
N ARG A 89 10.11 -1.52 4.93
CA ARG A 89 9.28 -0.38 5.34
C ARG A 89 10.02 0.95 5.33
N HIS A 90 11.30 0.97 5.69
CA HIS A 90 12.08 2.20 5.75
C HIS A 90 12.30 2.79 4.34
N GLU A 91 12.69 1.95 3.38
CA GLU A 91 12.83 2.35 1.98
C GLU A 91 11.48 2.69 1.35
N ALA A 92 10.42 1.93 1.66
CA ALA A 92 9.06 2.23 1.21
C ALA A 92 8.59 3.63 1.64
N ASN A 93 8.92 4.05 2.87
CA ASN A 93 8.59 5.39 3.35
C ASN A 93 9.34 6.49 2.58
N LYS A 94 10.61 6.27 2.18
CA LYS A 94 11.35 7.22 1.33
C LYS A 94 10.69 7.35 -0.03
N ILE A 95 10.33 6.23 -0.64
CA ILE A 95 9.62 6.19 -1.93
C ILE A 95 8.25 6.89 -1.82
N ALA A 96 7.52 6.67 -0.72
CA ALA A 96 6.23 7.31 -0.47
C ALA A 96 6.31 8.84 -0.41
N VAL A 97 7.37 9.40 0.18
CA VAL A 97 7.58 10.86 0.19
C VAL A 97 7.78 11.39 -1.23
N LEU A 98 8.56 10.69 -2.07
CA LEU A 98 8.80 11.07 -3.46
C LEU A 98 7.52 10.99 -4.31
N LEU A 99 6.78 9.88 -4.19
CA LEU A 99 5.53 9.68 -4.91
C LEU A 99 4.44 10.65 -4.43
N GLY A 100 4.31 10.85 -3.12
CA GLY A 100 3.37 11.81 -2.53
C GLY A 100 3.59 13.22 -3.07
N LYS A 101 4.84 13.68 -3.12
CA LYS A 101 5.19 14.98 -3.71
C LYS A 101 4.85 15.05 -5.20
N LYS A 102 5.16 14.00 -5.98
CA LYS A 102 4.90 13.98 -7.43
C LYS A 102 3.40 13.95 -7.76
N LEU A 103 2.60 13.31 -6.91
CA LEU A 103 1.16 13.10 -7.12
C LEU A 103 0.26 14.09 -6.36
N GLY A 104 0.84 14.98 -5.54
CA GLY A 104 0.08 15.91 -4.70
C GLY A 104 -0.71 15.22 -3.58
N LEU A 105 -0.20 14.10 -3.06
CA LEU A 105 -0.83 13.31 -2.01
C LEU A 105 -0.13 13.52 -0.66
N ASP A 106 -0.90 13.42 0.42
CA ASP A 106 -0.40 13.49 1.78
C ASP A 106 0.51 12.29 2.10
N ALA A 107 1.78 12.57 2.34
CA ALA A 107 2.79 11.57 2.66
C ALA A 107 2.47 10.83 3.97
N ASP A 108 1.91 11.50 4.98
CA ASP A 108 1.59 10.87 6.26
C ASP A 108 0.46 9.84 6.09
N ARG A 109 -0.50 10.15 5.21
CA ARG A 109 -1.58 9.24 4.84
C ARG A 109 -1.08 8.03 4.07
N ILE A 110 -0.14 8.20 3.12
CA ILE A 110 0.50 7.08 2.43
C ILE A 110 1.30 6.21 3.42
N GLN A 111 2.08 6.82 4.32
CA GLN A 111 2.86 6.09 5.32
C GLN A 111 1.96 5.34 6.33
N ALA A 112 0.80 5.88 6.68
CA ALA A 112 -0.21 5.17 7.45
C ALA A 112 -0.68 3.91 6.71
N TRP A 113 -0.98 4.01 5.41
CA TRP A 113 -1.30 2.85 4.58
C TRP A 113 -0.15 1.85 4.46
N ILE A 114 1.11 2.29 4.37
CA ILE A 114 2.29 1.40 4.39
C ILE A 114 2.33 0.57 5.67
N ARG A 115 2.03 1.16 6.83
CA ARG A 115 1.99 0.42 8.10
C ARG A 115 0.91 -0.67 8.07
N VAL A 116 -0.26 -0.37 7.54
CA VAL A 116 -1.37 -1.33 7.42
C VAL A 116 -1.03 -2.43 6.40
N ALA A 117 -0.53 -2.06 5.21
CA ALA A 117 -0.16 -2.97 4.13
C ALA A 117 0.98 -3.90 4.51
N SER A 118 2.03 -3.36 5.13
CA SER A 118 3.16 -4.15 5.62
C SER A 118 2.70 -5.18 6.65
N ALA A 119 1.83 -4.81 7.61
CA ALA A 119 1.29 -5.75 8.59
C ALA A 119 0.34 -6.79 7.97
N ALA A 120 -0.42 -6.41 6.95
CA ALA A 120 -1.31 -7.30 6.20
C ALA A 120 -0.59 -8.18 5.18
N ARG A 121 0.72 -7.98 4.96
CA ARG A 121 1.55 -8.74 4.01
C ARG A 121 1.00 -8.67 2.58
N VAL A 122 0.78 -7.44 2.12
CA VAL A 122 0.35 -7.09 0.75
C VAL A 122 1.33 -6.12 0.10
#